data_AF-A0A936CI18-F1
#
_entry.id   AF-A0A936CI18-F1
#
_cell.length_a   1.000
_cell.length_b   1.000
_cell.length_c   1.000
_cell.angle_alpha   90.00
_cell.angle_beta   90.00
_cell.angle_gamma   90.00
#
_symmetry.space_group_name_H-M   'P 1'
#
loop_
_entity.id
_entity.type
_entity.pdbx_description
1 polymer ?
#
loop_
_entity_poly.entity_id
_entity_poly.type
_entity_poly.pdbx_seq_one_letter_code
_entity_poly.pdbx_strand_id
1 'polypeptide(L)'
;MYANAYLGFKNFVFAEYSARKDWSSTLPKGKRGFFYQGVGLSFVPSNLSNWNDNIVSYLKLRGSIGTAGKDAPKYRLNTYYNLNPIILDYGDDYRVRFPFGDGAGANKSNFIGNPDLKPELSLTTEVGIDIGLIKDRLSLEYTYYIIDSKNQIVDVNIPWSSGFSVIPSNIGRMQNKGHELSLKAKPIKTKNFNWDLFVNFSKNDNVVKTILENEDETDELNIYAGLVHFAGHGSLNLVAAEGKPFGTFKGTTYVYNEGRLVVDGTGNPKQSNTLEYLGSYQADYLMNFGTELKFKIWH
;
A
#
# COMPACT_ATOMS: atom_id res chain seq x y z
N MET A 1 20.93 -6.84 12.37
CA MET A 1 21.28 -8.25 12.66
C MET A 1 20.14 -9.13 12.20
N TYR A 2 20.41 -10.31 11.63
CA TYR A 2 19.37 -11.24 11.20
C TYR A 2 19.79 -12.70 11.47
N ALA A 3 18.81 -13.58 11.60
CA ALA A 3 18.97 -15.02 11.76
C ALA A 3 17.82 -15.74 11.05
N ASN A 4 18.13 -16.82 10.35
CA ASN A 4 17.15 -17.68 9.68
C ASN A 4 17.44 -19.14 10.01
N ALA A 5 16.38 -19.94 10.18
CA ALA A 5 16.45 -21.38 10.40
C ALA A 5 15.46 -22.08 9.47
N TYR A 6 15.92 -23.17 8.85
CA TYR A 6 15.16 -23.98 7.90
C TYR A 6 15.22 -25.43 8.33
N LEU A 7 14.06 -26.07 8.43
CA LEU A 7 13.94 -27.49 8.75
C LEU A 7 13.09 -28.17 7.69
N GLY A 8 13.58 -29.28 7.16
CA GLY A 8 12.87 -30.12 6.21
C GLY A 8 12.81 -31.55 6.72
N PHE A 9 11.63 -32.18 6.62
CA PHE A 9 11.44 -33.59 6.95
C PHE A 9 10.99 -34.35 5.72
N LYS A 10 11.83 -35.31 5.29
CA LYS A 10 11.55 -36.28 4.21
C LYS A 10 10.99 -35.63 2.92
N ASN A 11 11.36 -34.38 2.67
CA ASN A 11 10.90 -33.56 1.54
C ASN A 11 9.39 -33.30 1.46
N PHE A 12 8.61 -33.56 2.52
CA PHE A 12 7.16 -33.30 2.49
C PHE A 12 6.68 -32.36 3.60
N VAL A 13 7.44 -32.14 4.68
CA VAL A 13 7.17 -31.05 5.64
C VAL A 13 8.35 -30.10 5.66
N PHE A 14 8.08 -28.81 5.62
CA PHE A 14 9.08 -27.76 5.75
C PHE A 14 8.62 -26.72 6.77
N ALA A 15 9.55 -26.27 7.59
CA ALA A 15 9.38 -25.18 8.54
C ALA A 15 10.50 -24.15 8.36
N GLU A 16 10.15 -22.89 8.44
CA GLU A 16 11.07 -21.75 8.37
C GLU A 16 10.79 -20.81 9.53
N TYR A 17 11.86 -20.29 10.13
CA TYR A 17 11.80 -19.20 11.08
C TYR A 17 12.85 -18.15 10.71
N SER A 18 12.43 -16.89 10.68
CA SER A 18 13.29 -15.74 10.43
C SER A 18 13.14 -14.72 11.56
N ALA A 19 14.24 -14.07 11.94
CA ALA A 19 14.26 -13.04 12.96
C ALA A 19 15.27 -11.96 12.58
N ARG A 20 14.90 -10.69 12.72
CA ARG A 20 15.74 -9.56 12.35
C ARG A 20 15.55 -8.39 13.30
N LYS A 21 16.65 -7.71 13.60
CA LYS A 21 16.69 -6.46 14.36
C LYS A 21 17.49 -5.42 13.59
N ASP A 22 16.83 -4.32 13.23
CA ASP A 22 17.45 -3.21 12.50
C ASP A 22 17.56 -1.98 13.40
N TRP A 23 18.51 -1.11 13.08
CA TRP A 23 18.70 0.18 13.72
C TRP A 23 18.77 1.26 12.65
N SER A 24 17.77 2.13 12.60
CA SER A 24 17.77 3.23 11.63
C SER A 24 18.12 4.56 12.27
N SER A 25 18.94 5.34 11.57
CA SER A 25 19.30 6.71 11.98
C SER A 25 18.18 7.72 11.73
N THR A 26 17.20 7.39 10.90
CA THR A 26 16.05 8.26 10.58
C THR A 26 15.00 8.27 11.70
N LEU A 27 15.09 7.32 12.64
CA LEU A 27 14.24 7.24 13.82
C LEU A 27 14.85 7.98 15.02
N PRO A 28 14.01 8.38 16.01
CA PRO A 28 14.47 9.12 17.18
C PRO A 28 15.59 8.42 17.94
N LYS A 29 16.48 9.22 18.56
CA LYS A 29 17.52 8.68 19.45
C LYS A 29 16.83 7.92 20.60
N GLY A 30 17.27 6.69 20.86
CA GLY A 30 16.64 5.79 21.84
C GLY A 30 15.52 4.90 21.28
N LYS A 31 14.93 5.23 20.13
CA LYS A 31 13.88 4.45 19.44
C LYS A 31 14.32 3.90 18.07
N ARG A 32 15.63 3.87 17.81
CA ARG A 32 16.20 3.46 16.51
C ARG A 32 16.05 1.97 16.20
N GLY A 33 16.05 1.15 17.25
CA GLY A 33 16.07 -0.31 17.14
C GLY A 33 14.66 -0.88 17.02
N PHE A 34 14.41 -1.72 16.02
CA PHE A 34 13.14 -2.41 15.85
C PHE A 34 13.36 -3.87 15.43
N PHE A 35 12.60 -4.77 16.04
CA PHE A 35 12.69 -6.22 15.86
C PHE A 35 11.45 -6.74 15.15
N TYR A 36 11.64 -7.68 14.25
CA TYR A 36 10.58 -8.33 13.49
C TYR A 36 10.98 -9.76 13.14
N GLN A 37 10.00 -10.64 12.99
CA GLN A 37 10.22 -12.09 12.84
C GLN A 37 9.10 -12.73 12.03
N GLY A 38 9.35 -13.89 11.45
CA GLY A 38 8.33 -14.66 10.75
C GLY A 38 8.51 -16.15 10.93
N VAL A 39 7.41 -16.88 10.87
CA VAL A 39 7.38 -18.33 10.82
C VAL A 39 6.54 -18.79 9.64
N GLY A 40 7.03 -19.80 8.94
CA GLY A 40 6.35 -20.41 7.81
C GLY A 40 6.33 -21.93 7.95
N LEU A 41 5.22 -22.54 7.55
CA LEU A 41 5.06 -23.99 7.46
C LEU A 41 4.54 -24.36 6.08
N SER A 42 5.06 -25.44 5.51
CA SER A 42 4.47 -26.04 4.32
C SER A 42 4.48 -27.56 4.37
N PHE A 43 3.44 -28.13 3.77
CA PHE A 43 3.22 -29.56 3.67
C PHE A 43 2.96 -29.92 2.20
N VAL A 44 3.75 -30.86 1.68
CA VAL A 44 3.72 -31.32 0.28
C VAL A 44 3.32 -32.80 0.28
N PRO A 45 2.03 -33.13 0.48
CA PRO A 45 1.57 -34.51 0.54
C PRO A 45 1.89 -35.31 -0.73
N SER A 46 2.02 -34.65 -1.88
CA SER A 46 2.43 -35.29 -3.13
C SER A 46 3.85 -35.87 -3.12
N ASN A 47 4.67 -35.53 -2.12
CA ASN A 47 6.00 -36.10 -1.93
C ASN A 47 6.00 -37.34 -1.00
N LEU A 48 4.85 -37.76 -0.47
CA LEU A 48 4.74 -39.01 0.28
C LEU A 48 4.96 -40.21 -0.64
N SER A 49 5.65 -41.24 -0.15
CA SER A 49 5.99 -42.42 -0.95
C SER A 49 4.78 -43.24 -1.43
N ASN A 50 3.63 -43.08 -0.79
CA ASN A 50 2.36 -43.71 -1.16
C ASN A 50 1.44 -42.81 -1.98
N TRP A 51 1.87 -41.61 -2.37
CA TRP A 51 1.11 -40.74 -3.26
C TRP A 51 1.07 -41.35 -4.66
N ASN A 52 -0.13 -41.71 -5.13
CA ASN A 52 -0.34 -42.31 -6.44
C ASN A 52 -1.64 -41.76 -7.07
N ASP A 53 -1.67 -40.45 -7.27
CA ASP A 53 -2.77 -39.77 -7.97
C ASP A 53 -2.32 -39.40 -9.40
N ASN A 54 -3.03 -39.91 -10.40
CA ASN A 54 -2.73 -39.65 -11.81
C ASN A 54 -3.23 -38.27 -12.29
N ILE A 55 -4.17 -37.68 -11.55
CA ILE A 55 -4.76 -36.38 -11.85
C ILE A 55 -3.97 -35.30 -11.11
N VAL A 56 -3.70 -35.46 -9.81
CA VAL A 56 -2.97 -34.49 -8.99
C VAL A 56 -1.48 -34.85 -8.93
N SER A 57 -0.70 -34.25 -9.83
CA SER A 57 0.76 -34.46 -9.88
C SER A 57 1.52 -33.73 -8.77
N TYR A 58 0.96 -32.65 -8.24
CA TYR A 58 1.57 -31.87 -7.18
C TYR A 58 0.51 -31.25 -6.28
N LEU A 59 0.75 -31.29 -4.96
CA LEU A 59 -0.07 -30.61 -3.99
C LEU A 59 0.82 -30.08 -2.87
N LYS A 60 0.73 -28.78 -2.61
CA LYS A 60 1.37 -28.12 -1.47
C LYS A 60 0.38 -27.23 -0.75
N LEU A 61 0.35 -27.34 0.57
CA LEU A 61 -0.33 -26.43 1.47
C LEU A 61 0.75 -25.61 2.19
N ARG A 62 0.55 -24.31 2.32
CA ARG A 62 1.48 -23.42 3.03
C ARG A 62 0.73 -22.40 3.88
N GLY A 63 1.35 -22.03 4.98
CA GLY A 63 0.87 -20.95 5.83
C GLY A 63 2.04 -20.22 6.47
N SER A 64 1.92 -18.92 6.65
CA SER A 64 2.94 -18.09 7.29
C SER A 64 2.31 -17.01 8.15
N ILE A 65 3.04 -16.61 9.19
CA ILE A 65 2.74 -15.42 9.98
C ILE A 65 4.05 -14.74 10.33
N GLY A 66 4.13 -13.43 10.11
CA GLY A 66 5.33 -12.68 10.40
C GLY A 66 5.13 -11.19 10.40
N THR A 67 6.11 -10.50 10.95
CA THR A 67 6.17 -9.05 10.98
C THR A 67 7.28 -8.53 10.09
N ALA A 68 7.06 -7.35 9.51
CA ALA A 68 8.07 -6.57 8.81
C ALA A 68 8.09 -5.15 9.40
N GLY A 69 9.29 -4.67 9.73
CA GLY A 69 9.48 -3.31 10.24
C GLY A 69 10.01 -2.36 9.17
N LYS A 70 9.60 -1.10 9.21
CA LYS A 70 10.10 -0.04 8.31
C LYS A 70 10.42 1.23 9.10
N ASP A 71 11.47 1.93 8.68
CA ASP A 71 11.93 3.15 9.30
C ASP A 71 11.31 4.41 8.68
N ALA A 72 11.59 5.57 9.27
CA ALA A 72 11.10 6.86 8.78
C ALA A 72 11.84 7.32 7.52
N PRO A 73 11.20 8.15 6.67
CA PRO A 73 11.93 8.95 5.69
C PRO A 73 12.98 9.85 6.35
N LYS A 74 13.98 10.28 5.56
CA LYS A 74 15.06 11.14 6.06
C LYS A 74 14.52 12.49 6.53
N TYR A 75 15.19 13.06 7.53
CA TYR A 75 14.97 14.42 8.04
C TYR A 75 13.54 14.71 8.53
N ARG A 76 12.87 13.70 9.10
CA ARG A 76 11.50 13.82 9.66
C ARG A 76 11.45 14.19 11.14
N LEU A 77 12.59 14.18 11.84
CA LEU A 77 12.65 14.37 13.29
C LEU A 77 12.77 15.83 13.74
N ASN A 78 13.41 16.67 12.91
CA ASN A 78 13.77 18.03 13.28
C ASN A 78 13.11 19.02 12.34
N THR A 79 12.67 20.14 12.90
CA THR A 79 12.33 21.34 12.15
C THR A 79 13.60 22.04 11.69
N TYR A 80 13.65 22.48 10.44
CA TYR A 80 14.81 23.17 9.85
C TYR A 80 14.41 24.51 9.25
N TYR A 81 15.41 25.32 8.92
CA TYR A 81 15.25 26.56 8.18
C TYR A 81 15.64 26.33 6.72
N ASN A 82 14.88 26.89 5.78
CA ASN A 82 15.31 26.96 4.39
C ASN A 82 16.15 28.22 4.20
N LEU A 83 17.31 28.05 3.59
CA LEU A 83 18.17 29.16 3.18
C LEU A 83 17.81 29.57 1.76
N ASN A 84 17.85 30.87 1.51
CA ASN A 84 17.52 31.50 0.24
C ASN A 84 16.17 31.01 -0.35
N PRO A 85 15.08 31.06 0.43
CA PRO A 85 13.79 30.50 0.03
C PRO A 85 13.13 31.31 -1.10
N ILE A 86 12.25 30.63 -1.83
CA ILE A 86 11.24 31.29 -2.66
C ILE A 86 10.20 31.89 -1.72
N ILE A 87 9.88 33.16 -1.91
CA ILE A 87 8.90 33.93 -1.14
C ILE A 87 7.55 33.93 -1.88
N LEU A 88 7.59 34.18 -3.19
CA LEU A 88 6.44 34.07 -4.08
C LEU A 88 6.86 33.38 -5.39
N ASP A 89 6.02 32.46 -5.86
CA ASP A 89 6.12 31.85 -7.18
C ASP A 89 4.85 32.22 -7.95
N TYR A 90 4.99 32.98 -9.03
CA TYR A 90 3.87 33.39 -9.87
C TYR A 90 3.69 32.48 -11.10
N GLY A 91 4.49 31.42 -11.23
CA GLY A 91 4.55 30.60 -12.45
C GLY A 91 5.44 31.23 -13.53
N ASP A 92 5.59 30.54 -14.66
CA ASP A 92 6.33 30.99 -15.85
C ASP A 92 7.73 31.56 -15.57
N ASP A 93 8.47 30.86 -14.69
CA ASP A 93 9.81 31.24 -14.19
C ASP A 93 9.90 32.57 -13.42
N TYR A 94 8.77 33.19 -13.08
CA TYR A 94 8.75 34.40 -12.26
C TYR A 94 8.67 34.08 -10.76
N ARG A 95 9.84 33.92 -10.15
CA ARG A 95 10.00 33.61 -8.72
C ARG A 95 10.69 34.74 -7.97
N VAL A 96 10.01 35.24 -6.95
CA VAL A 96 10.60 36.13 -5.95
C VAL A 96 11.30 35.24 -4.92
N ARG A 97 12.62 35.28 -4.86
CA ARG A 97 13.42 34.45 -3.94
C ARG A 97 14.60 35.22 -3.36
N PHE A 98 15.07 34.79 -2.20
CA PHE A 98 16.37 35.20 -1.69
C PHE A 98 17.51 34.51 -2.49
N PRO A 99 18.72 35.09 -2.52
CA PRO A 99 19.08 36.40 -1.95
C PRO A 99 18.43 37.57 -2.71
N PHE A 100 18.23 38.70 -2.04
CA PHE A 100 17.88 39.97 -2.68
C PHE A 100 19.14 40.84 -2.73
N GLY A 101 19.62 41.13 -3.95
CA GLY A 101 20.98 41.68 -4.11
C GLY A 101 22.01 40.75 -3.44
N ASP A 102 22.85 41.31 -2.57
CA ASP A 102 23.85 40.57 -1.80
C ASP A 102 23.34 40.03 -0.45
N GLY A 103 22.07 40.30 -0.11
CA GLY A 103 21.47 39.89 1.16
C GLY A 103 20.89 38.48 1.12
N ALA A 104 21.51 37.54 1.85
CA ALA A 104 20.96 36.20 2.08
C ALA A 104 19.73 36.26 3.00
N GLY A 105 18.82 35.29 2.83
CA GLY A 105 17.63 35.17 3.67
C GLY A 105 17.42 33.74 4.16
N ALA A 106 16.70 33.59 5.25
CA ALA A 106 16.28 32.30 5.77
C ALA A 106 14.84 32.38 6.26
N ASN A 107 14.05 31.34 6.03
CA ASN A 107 12.75 31.18 6.65
C ASN A 107 12.67 29.86 7.40
N LYS A 108 11.81 29.81 8.41
CA LYS A 108 11.47 28.55 9.06
C LYS A 108 10.73 27.68 8.04
N SER A 109 11.06 26.39 7.96
CA SER A 109 10.30 25.46 7.13
C SER A 109 8.86 25.37 7.61
N ASN A 110 7.92 25.25 6.67
CA ASN A 110 6.51 24.96 6.98
C ASN A 110 6.32 23.51 7.48
N PHE A 111 7.39 22.72 7.48
CA PHE A 111 7.46 21.36 8.00
C PHE A 111 7.89 21.37 9.48
N ILE A 112 7.04 20.88 10.38
CA ILE A 112 7.42 20.63 11.78
C ILE A 112 7.91 19.19 11.93
N GLY A 113 9.12 19.01 12.47
CA GLY A 113 9.66 17.67 12.74
C GLY A 113 8.93 16.99 13.89
N ASN A 114 8.88 15.65 13.85
CA ASN A 114 8.30 14.84 14.92
C ASN A 114 9.38 13.97 15.58
N PRO A 115 9.86 14.33 16.79
CA PRO A 115 10.87 13.56 17.50
C PRO A 115 10.30 12.28 18.15
N ASP A 116 8.99 12.05 18.06
CA ASP A 116 8.30 10.91 18.68
C ASP A 116 7.97 9.77 17.73
N LEU A 117 8.40 9.86 16.46
CA LEU A 117 8.18 8.83 15.46
C LEU A 117 8.59 7.44 15.94
N LYS A 118 7.68 6.49 15.71
CA LYS A 118 7.86 5.05 15.93
C LYS A 118 8.15 4.39 14.58
N PRO A 119 8.87 3.26 14.55
CA PRO A 119 8.97 2.43 13.35
C PRO A 119 7.59 1.92 12.92
N GLU A 120 7.38 1.79 11.61
CA GLU A 120 6.21 1.12 11.06
C GLU A 120 6.34 -0.39 11.30
N LEU A 121 5.22 -1.07 11.55
CA LEU A 121 5.18 -2.52 11.69
C LEU A 121 3.98 -3.09 10.96
N SER A 122 4.23 -4.02 10.04
CA SER A 122 3.19 -4.77 9.34
C SER A 122 3.20 -6.21 9.81
N LEU A 123 2.06 -6.70 10.29
CA LEU A 123 1.82 -8.11 10.57
C LEU A 123 1.13 -8.74 9.36
N THR A 124 1.78 -9.73 8.76
CA THR A 124 1.27 -10.47 7.62
C THR A 124 0.92 -11.89 8.04
N THR A 125 -0.28 -12.34 7.70
CA THR A 125 -0.71 -13.74 7.82
C THR A 125 -1.14 -14.21 6.44
N GLU A 126 -0.62 -15.34 5.99
CA GLU A 126 -0.92 -15.90 4.68
C GLU A 126 -1.24 -17.38 4.78
N VAL A 127 -2.16 -17.83 3.94
CA VAL A 127 -2.40 -19.24 3.66
C VAL A 127 -2.46 -19.44 2.16
N GLY A 128 -1.87 -20.52 1.67
CA GLY A 128 -1.80 -20.78 0.25
C GLY A 128 -1.87 -22.26 -0.09
N ILE A 129 -2.32 -22.52 -1.30
CA ILE A 129 -2.38 -23.85 -1.89
C ILE A 129 -1.82 -23.79 -3.30
N ASP A 130 -0.94 -24.73 -3.61
CA ASP A 130 -0.36 -24.89 -4.93
C ASP A 130 -0.73 -26.29 -5.43
N ILE A 131 -1.37 -26.38 -6.59
CA ILE A 131 -1.88 -27.61 -7.19
C ILE A 131 -1.30 -27.75 -8.60
N GLY A 132 -0.69 -28.90 -8.88
CA GLY A 132 -0.32 -29.34 -10.21
C GLY A 132 -1.20 -30.51 -10.64
N LEU A 133 -1.76 -30.41 -11.84
CA LEU A 133 -2.67 -31.39 -12.41
C LEU A 133 -2.14 -31.92 -13.75
N ILE A 134 -2.40 -33.20 -14.01
CA ILE A 134 -2.14 -33.89 -15.28
C ILE A 134 -0.67 -33.71 -15.70
N LYS A 135 0.25 -34.11 -14.81
CA LYS A 135 1.71 -33.95 -14.99
C LYS A 135 2.10 -32.48 -15.24
N ASP A 136 1.55 -31.60 -14.41
CA ASP A 136 1.73 -30.15 -14.43
C ASP A 136 1.40 -29.49 -15.77
N ARG A 137 0.39 -30.04 -16.46
CA ARG A 137 -0.23 -29.38 -17.62
C ARG A 137 -1.24 -28.33 -17.21
N LEU A 138 -1.79 -28.42 -16.01
CA LEU A 138 -2.59 -27.37 -15.42
C LEU A 138 -2.05 -27.12 -14.01
N SER A 139 -1.74 -25.88 -13.69
CA SER A 139 -1.21 -25.49 -12.38
C SER A 139 -2.04 -24.34 -11.83
N LEU A 140 -2.42 -24.43 -10.57
CA LEU A 140 -3.14 -23.41 -9.83
C LEU A 140 -2.35 -23.07 -8.58
N GLU A 141 -2.09 -21.79 -8.37
CA GLU A 141 -1.48 -21.25 -7.16
C GLU A 141 -2.46 -20.23 -6.59
N TYR A 142 -2.91 -20.44 -5.36
CA TYR A 142 -3.81 -19.53 -4.68
C TYR A 142 -3.24 -19.11 -3.33
N THR A 143 -3.31 -17.82 -3.03
CA THR A 143 -2.94 -17.24 -1.73
C THR A 143 -4.09 -16.39 -1.22
N TYR A 144 -4.42 -16.56 0.06
CA TYR A 144 -5.20 -15.58 0.82
C TYR A 144 -4.28 -14.94 1.86
N TYR A 145 -4.29 -13.61 1.93
CA TYR A 145 -3.46 -12.86 2.86
C TYR A 145 -4.26 -11.82 3.65
N ILE A 146 -3.74 -11.52 4.84
CA ILE A 146 -4.13 -10.39 5.66
C ILE A 146 -2.86 -9.68 6.10
N ILE A 147 -2.76 -8.39 5.81
CA ILE A 147 -1.67 -7.52 6.25
C ILE A 147 -2.28 -6.42 7.11
N ASP A 148 -1.87 -6.37 8.37
CA ASP A 148 -2.22 -5.32 9.33
C ASP A 148 -0.99 -4.43 9.58
N SER A 149 -0.98 -3.27 8.95
CA SER A 149 0.07 -2.25 9.11
C SER A 149 -0.30 -1.28 10.21
N LYS A 150 0.66 -0.95 11.08
CA LYS A 150 0.53 0.01 12.18
C LYS A 150 1.66 1.01 12.17
N ASN A 151 1.37 2.19 12.72
CA ASN A 151 2.33 3.28 12.87
C ASN A 151 2.96 3.69 11.53
N GLN A 152 2.21 3.60 10.42
CA GLN A 152 2.73 4.03 9.13
C GLN A 152 3.08 5.51 9.19
N ILE A 153 4.23 5.92 8.66
CA ILE A 153 4.69 7.31 8.76
C ILE A 153 4.25 8.02 7.48
N VAL A 154 3.40 9.03 7.65
CA VAL A 154 2.96 9.90 6.55
C VAL A 154 3.09 11.37 6.94
N ASP A 155 3.25 12.21 5.93
CA ASP A 155 3.24 13.65 6.11
C ASP A 155 1.76 14.12 6.12
N VAL A 156 1.32 14.70 7.23
CA VAL A 156 -0.07 15.12 7.48
C VAL A 156 -0.16 16.64 7.39
N ASN A 157 -1.15 17.14 6.63
CA ASN A 157 -1.44 18.57 6.55
C ASN A 157 -2.10 19.04 7.85
N ILE A 158 -1.58 20.13 8.43
CA ILE A 158 -2.10 20.77 9.65
C ILE A 158 -2.48 22.23 9.38
N PRO A 159 -3.38 22.83 10.20
CA PRO A 159 -3.76 24.22 10.01
C PRO A 159 -2.57 25.17 10.07
N TRP A 160 -2.51 26.10 9.11
CA TRP A 160 -1.47 27.15 9.03
C TRP A 160 -1.37 28.01 10.30
N SER A 161 -2.44 28.11 11.09
CA SER A 161 -2.47 28.81 12.39
C SER A 161 -1.52 28.20 13.43
N SER A 162 -1.09 26.94 13.25
CA SER A 162 -0.05 26.29 14.07
C SER A 162 1.35 26.88 13.85
N GLY A 163 1.53 27.71 12.82
CA GLY A 163 2.84 28.21 12.36
C GLY A 163 3.59 27.23 11.45
N PHE A 164 2.93 26.15 11.04
CA PHE A 164 3.39 25.12 10.11
C PHE A 164 2.22 24.64 9.26
N SER A 165 2.50 23.88 8.19
CA SER A 165 1.47 23.28 7.34
C SER A 165 1.55 21.77 7.25
N VAL A 166 2.67 21.17 7.67
CA VAL A 166 2.89 19.72 7.56
C VAL A 166 3.63 19.19 8.79
N ILE A 167 3.18 18.05 9.32
CA ILE A 167 3.85 17.27 10.35
C ILE A 167 3.96 15.80 9.91
N PRO A 168 5.11 15.12 10.07
CA PRO A 168 5.18 13.69 9.90
C PRO A 168 4.60 13.01 11.13
N SER A 169 3.65 12.11 10.92
CA SER A 169 2.97 11.42 12.00
C SER A 169 2.91 9.93 11.73
N ASN A 170 2.99 9.14 12.80
CA ASN A 170 2.56 7.76 12.75
C ASN A 170 1.03 7.76 12.66
N ILE A 171 0.50 7.47 11.47
CA ILE A 171 -0.91 7.16 11.32
C ILE A 171 -1.18 5.76 11.83
N GLY A 172 -2.44 5.53 12.19
CA GLY A 172 -2.89 4.37 12.93
C GLY A 172 -2.79 3.06 12.14
N ARG A 173 -3.89 2.32 12.11
CA ARG A 173 -3.90 0.97 11.56
C ARG A 173 -4.51 0.97 10.17
N MET A 174 -3.85 0.31 9.23
CA MET A 174 -4.37 0.02 7.90
C MET A 174 -4.39 -1.50 7.71
N GLN A 175 -5.45 -2.00 7.08
CA GLN A 175 -5.60 -3.42 6.80
C GLN A 175 -5.75 -3.64 5.29
N ASN A 176 -4.97 -4.57 4.77
CA ASN A 176 -5.08 -5.09 3.41
C ASN A 176 -5.46 -6.56 3.51
N LYS A 177 -6.53 -6.97 2.84
CA LYS A 177 -6.94 -8.37 2.73
C LYS A 177 -7.09 -8.71 1.27
N GLY A 178 -6.51 -9.83 0.85
CA GLY A 178 -6.52 -10.12 -0.56
C GLY A 178 -6.48 -11.58 -0.94
N HIS A 179 -6.87 -11.78 -2.18
CA HIS A 179 -6.86 -13.05 -2.88
C HIS A 179 -5.91 -12.90 -4.06
N GLU A 180 -4.98 -13.84 -4.20
CA GLU A 180 -4.11 -13.95 -5.36
C GLU A 180 -4.29 -15.32 -5.97
N LEU A 181 -4.52 -15.36 -7.28
CA LEU A 181 -4.70 -16.59 -8.03
C LEU A 181 -3.84 -16.52 -9.28
N SER A 182 -3.03 -17.55 -9.49
CA SER A 182 -2.27 -17.78 -10.72
C SER A 182 -2.69 -19.13 -11.30
N LEU A 183 -3.19 -19.11 -12.53
CA LEU A 183 -3.55 -20.29 -13.30
C LEU A 183 -2.61 -20.39 -14.50
N LYS A 184 -2.00 -21.55 -14.69
CA LYS A 184 -1.14 -21.83 -15.85
C LYS A 184 -1.61 -23.11 -16.53
N ALA A 185 -1.77 -23.08 -17.85
CA ALA A 185 -2.17 -24.24 -18.63
C ALA A 185 -1.18 -24.49 -19.78
N LYS A 186 -0.92 -25.76 -20.07
CA LYS A 186 -0.02 -26.22 -21.15
C LYS A 186 -0.80 -27.13 -22.10
N PRO A 187 -1.76 -26.57 -22.87
CA PRO A 187 -2.61 -27.35 -23.77
C PRO A 187 -1.77 -28.21 -24.73
N ILE A 188 -0.67 -27.65 -25.25
CA ILE A 188 0.24 -28.35 -26.14
C ILE A 188 1.64 -28.38 -25.52
N LYS A 189 2.15 -29.59 -25.29
CA LYS A 189 3.51 -29.83 -24.80
C LYS A 189 4.10 -30.99 -25.59
N THR A 190 4.94 -30.66 -26.56
CA THR A 190 5.59 -31.62 -27.48
C THR A 190 7.08 -31.28 -27.60
N LYS A 191 7.86 -32.12 -28.31
CA LYS A 191 9.29 -31.88 -28.54
C LYS A 191 9.58 -30.65 -29.40
N ASN A 192 8.67 -30.31 -30.31
CA ASN A 192 8.89 -29.26 -31.33
C ASN A 192 8.05 -28.00 -31.10
N PHE A 193 6.99 -28.12 -30.30
CA PHE A 193 6.07 -27.04 -30.03
C PHE A 193 5.50 -27.13 -28.61
N ASN A 194 5.59 -26.03 -27.88
CA ASN A 194 4.93 -25.84 -26.60
C ASN A 194 4.08 -24.57 -26.64
N TRP A 195 2.90 -24.67 -26.06
CA TRP A 195 1.99 -23.54 -25.87
C TRP A 195 1.66 -23.46 -24.40
N ASP A 196 2.11 -22.39 -23.76
CA ASP A 196 1.85 -22.08 -22.36
C ASP A 196 0.84 -20.91 -22.31
N LEU A 197 -0.21 -21.07 -21.53
CA LEU A 197 -1.21 -20.04 -21.20
C LEU A 197 -1.08 -19.70 -19.73
N PHE A 198 -1.25 -18.43 -19.38
CA PHE A 198 -1.32 -18.02 -17.99
C PHE A 198 -2.37 -16.94 -17.76
N VAL A 199 -2.92 -16.95 -16.57
CA VAL A 199 -3.84 -15.96 -16.04
C VAL A 199 -3.43 -15.68 -14.61
N ASN A 200 -3.24 -14.41 -14.25
CA ASN A 200 -3.07 -13.97 -12.88
C ASN A 200 -4.22 -13.05 -12.51
N PHE A 201 -4.79 -13.26 -11.33
CA PHE A 201 -5.85 -12.46 -10.75
C PHE A 201 -5.43 -12.05 -9.34
N SER A 202 -5.70 -10.80 -8.99
CA SER A 202 -5.49 -10.28 -7.64
C SER A 202 -6.65 -9.38 -7.25
N LYS A 203 -7.12 -9.52 -6.02
CA LYS A 203 -8.08 -8.62 -5.39
C LYS A 203 -7.53 -8.23 -4.02
N ASN A 204 -7.56 -6.95 -3.72
CA ASN A 204 -7.08 -6.40 -2.45
C ASN A 204 -8.09 -5.40 -1.89
N ASP A 205 -8.74 -5.78 -0.80
CA ASP A 205 -9.61 -4.91 -0.02
C ASP A 205 -8.77 -4.16 1.01
N ASN A 206 -8.55 -2.87 0.78
CA ASN A 206 -7.85 -1.97 1.69
C ASN A 206 -8.85 -1.20 2.55
N VAL A 207 -8.57 -1.10 3.87
CA VAL A 207 -9.39 -0.32 4.81
C VAL A 207 -8.48 0.37 5.81
N VAL A 208 -8.66 1.68 5.98
CA VAL A 208 -8.12 2.44 7.11
C VAL A 208 -8.92 2.05 8.35
N LYS A 209 -8.27 1.45 9.33
CA LYS A 209 -8.89 1.00 10.58
C LYS A 209 -8.89 2.08 11.64
N THR A 210 -7.77 2.80 11.77
CA THR A 210 -7.68 3.96 12.67
C THR A 210 -6.74 5.02 12.08
N ILE A 211 -7.01 6.28 12.37
CA ILE A 211 -6.20 7.42 11.90
C ILE A 211 -5.11 7.80 12.88
N LEU A 212 -5.44 8.03 14.15
CA LEU A 212 -4.48 8.29 15.21
C LEU A 212 -4.80 7.36 16.38
N GLU A 213 -3.81 6.55 16.80
CA GLU A 213 -4.00 5.67 17.95
C GLU A 213 -4.15 6.53 19.22
N ASN A 214 -5.29 6.40 19.90
CA ASN A 214 -5.65 7.10 21.16
C ASN A 214 -6.11 8.57 21.01
N GLU A 215 -6.59 8.96 19.83
CA GLU A 215 -7.35 10.20 19.65
C GLU A 215 -8.73 9.86 19.06
N ASP A 216 -9.75 9.78 19.93
CA ASP A 216 -11.11 9.40 19.53
C ASP A 216 -11.82 10.48 18.67
N GLU A 217 -11.22 11.66 18.53
CA GLU A 217 -11.79 12.81 17.83
C GLU A 217 -11.33 12.94 16.36
N THR A 218 -10.34 12.16 15.92
CA THR A 218 -9.79 12.26 14.56
C THR A 218 -10.03 10.98 13.76
N ASP A 219 -11.08 10.97 12.94
CA ASP A 219 -11.47 9.85 12.07
C ASP A 219 -11.05 10.02 10.59
N GLU A 220 -10.45 11.17 10.24
CA GLU A 220 -10.05 11.50 8.87
C GLU A 220 -8.79 12.36 8.80
N LEU A 221 -7.93 12.08 7.81
CA LEU A 221 -6.81 12.94 7.40
C LEU A 221 -6.94 13.34 5.94
N ASN A 222 -6.72 14.62 5.67
CA ASN A 222 -6.49 15.11 4.32
C ASN A 222 -5.06 14.77 3.88
N ILE A 223 -4.95 13.81 2.96
CA ILE A 223 -3.68 13.37 2.37
C ILE A 223 -3.24 14.37 1.29
N TYR A 224 -4.19 14.85 0.49
CA TYR A 224 -3.95 15.89 -0.49
C TYR A 224 -5.21 16.75 -0.66
N ALA A 225 -5.06 18.07 -0.54
CA ALA A 225 -6.16 19.00 -0.72
C ALA A 225 -6.08 19.69 -2.09
N GLY A 226 -7.24 19.94 -2.70
CA GLY A 226 -7.32 20.74 -3.92
C GLY A 226 -6.78 20.02 -5.17
N LEU A 227 -7.11 18.73 -5.36
CA LEU A 227 -6.90 18.03 -6.64
C LEU A 227 -7.58 18.78 -7.81
N VAL A 228 -8.67 19.49 -7.48
CA VAL A 228 -9.34 20.45 -8.35
C VAL A 228 -9.54 21.72 -7.54
N HIS A 229 -8.98 22.83 -8.00
CA HIS A 229 -9.17 24.16 -7.40
C HIS A 229 -9.39 25.19 -8.52
N PHE A 230 -10.60 25.20 -9.08
CA PHE A 230 -11.05 26.31 -9.92
C PHE A 230 -12.04 27.15 -9.11
N ALA A 231 -11.85 28.47 -9.11
CA ALA A 231 -12.78 29.38 -8.44
C ALA A 231 -14.21 29.13 -8.95
N GLY A 232 -15.13 28.78 -8.05
CA GLY A 232 -16.53 28.46 -8.37
C GLY A 232 -16.85 26.97 -8.63
N HIS A 233 -15.85 26.08 -8.67
CA HIS A 233 -16.05 24.67 -9.03
C HIS A 233 -15.62 23.71 -7.91
N GLY A 234 -16.36 23.72 -6.79
CA GLY A 234 -16.27 22.70 -5.74
C GLY A 234 -14.88 22.45 -5.16
N SER A 235 -14.73 21.39 -4.38
CA SER A 235 -13.43 20.89 -3.93
C SER A 235 -13.36 19.39 -4.13
N LEU A 236 -12.16 18.88 -4.43
CA LEU A 236 -11.86 17.45 -4.46
C LEU A 236 -10.56 17.21 -3.71
N ASN A 237 -10.64 16.42 -2.66
CA ASN A 237 -9.54 16.06 -1.79
C ASN A 237 -9.33 14.55 -1.83
N LEU A 238 -8.09 14.14 -1.58
CA LEU A 238 -7.74 12.76 -1.30
C LEU A 238 -7.59 12.61 0.21
N VAL A 239 -8.35 11.69 0.79
CA VAL A 239 -8.39 11.46 2.25
C VAL A 239 -8.06 10.02 2.63
N ALA A 240 -7.57 9.86 3.84
CA ALA A 240 -7.62 8.62 4.59
C ALA A 240 -8.71 8.79 5.66
N ALA A 241 -9.71 7.92 5.69
CA ALA A 241 -10.82 8.01 6.62
C ALA A 241 -11.15 6.64 7.18
N GLU A 242 -11.44 6.56 8.48
CA GLU A 242 -11.75 5.30 9.14
C GLU A 242 -12.93 4.58 8.47
N GLY A 243 -12.77 3.26 8.26
CA GLY A 243 -13.74 2.43 7.57
C GLY A 243 -13.78 2.59 6.05
N LYS A 244 -12.98 3.50 5.47
CA LYS A 244 -12.86 3.68 4.01
C LYS A 244 -11.54 3.10 3.47
N PRO A 245 -11.47 2.77 2.17
CA PRO A 245 -10.19 2.50 1.53
C PRO A 245 -9.27 3.72 1.59
N PHE A 246 -7.98 3.48 1.79
CA PHE A 246 -6.97 4.53 1.70
C PHE A 246 -6.99 5.15 0.30
N GLY A 247 -6.95 6.48 0.24
CA GLY A 247 -7.06 7.19 -1.03
C GLY A 247 -8.50 7.37 -1.50
N THR A 248 -9.41 7.55 -0.55
CA THR A 248 -10.80 7.90 -0.85
C THR A 248 -10.87 9.36 -1.29
N PHE A 249 -11.63 9.62 -2.34
CA PHE A 249 -11.95 10.97 -2.77
C PHE A 249 -13.05 11.55 -1.87
N LYS A 250 -12.87 12.79 -1.43
CA LYS A 250 -13.88 13.55 -0.69
C LYS A 250 -14.04 14.92 -1.30
N GLY A 251 -15.25 15.29 -1.66
CA GLY A 251 -15.47 16.50 -2.44
C GLY A 251 -16.90 17.00 -2.45
N THR A 252 -17.09 18.14 -3.10
CA THR A 252 -18.42 18.75 -3.28
C THR A 252 -19.21 17.98 -4.32
N THR A 253 -20.47 17.69 -4.03
CA THR A 253 -21.44 17.10 -4.97
C THR A 253 -22.58 18.07 -5.24
N TYR A 254 -23.62 17.61 -5.95
CA TYR A 254 -24.85 18.37 -6.14
C TYR A 254 -25.98 17.88 -5.24
N VAL A 255 -26.92 18.78 -4.96
CA VAL A 255 -28.12 18.46 -4.19
C VAL A 255 -29.16 17.81 -5.11
N TYR A 256 -29.71 16.68 -4.68
CA TYR A 256 -30.81 16.00 -5.34
C TYR A 256 -32.06 16.01 -4.47
N ASN A 257 -33.22 16.20 -5.10
CA ASN A 257 -34.53 16.01 -4.49
C ASN A 257 -35.29 14.94 -5.28
N GLU A 258 -35.62 13.81 -4.66
CA GLU A 258 -36.26 12.65 -5.32
C GLU A 258 -35.53 12.20 -6.60
N GLY A 259 -34.19 12.20 -6.56
CA GLY A 259 -33.34 11.84 -7.71
C GLY A 259 -33.21 12.91 -8.79
N ARG A 260 -33.86 14.07 -8.63
CA ARG A 260 -33.74 15.21 -9.56
C ARG A 260 -32.75 16.23 -9.04
N LEU A 261 -31.89 16.70 -9.94
CA LEU A 261 -30.90 17.74 -9.65
C LEU A 261 -31.61 19.04 -9.25
N VAL A 262 -31.23 19.59 -8.09
CA VAL A 262 -31.70 20.91 -7.65
C VAL A 262 -30.84 21.98 -8.31
N VAL A 263 -31.47 23.01 -8.87
CA VAL A 263 -30.80 24.17 -9.47
C VAL A 263 -31.15 25.44 -8.71
N ASP A 264 -30.26 26.43 -8.77
CA ASP A 264 -30.51 27.77 -8.23
C ASP A 264 -31.37 28.64 -9.18
N GLY A 265 -31.64 29.88 -8.77
CA GLY A 265 -32.45 30.83 -9.55
C GLY A 265 -31.85 31.24 -10.90
N THR A 266 -30.59 30.90 -11.16
CA THR A 266 -29.91 31.12 -12.45
C THR A 266 -29.82 29.85 -13.30
N GLY A 267 -30.37 28.73 -12.80
CA GLY A 267 -30.34 27.43 -13.48
C GLY A 267 -29.04 26.64 -13.26
N ASN A 268 -28.14 27.11 -12.39
CA ASN A 268 -26.92 26.38 -12.08
C ASN A 268 -27.20 25.27 -11.04
N PRO A 269 -26.54 24.11 -11.15
CA PRO A 269 -26.66 23.04 -10.14
C PRO A 269 -26.29 23.54 -8.74
N LYS A 270 -27.18 23.28 -7.77
CA LYS A 270 -26.92 23.62 -6.37
C LYS A 270 -25.92 22.63 -5.78
N GLN A 271 -24.81 23.14 -5.26
CA GLN A 271 -23.78 22.34 -4.60
C GLN A 271 -24.19 21.92 -3.18
N SER A 272 -23.64 20.79 -2.72
CA SER A 272 -23.79 20.31 -1.34
C SER A 272 -23.09 21.26 -0.37
N ASN A 273 -23.67 21.45 0.82
CA ASN A 273 -23.06 22.27 1.88
C ASN A 273 -21.94 21.53 2.64
N THR A 274 -21.84 20.22 2.45
CA THR A 274 -20.84 19.34 3.06
C THR A 274 -20.14 18.52 2.00
N LEU A 275 -18.88 18.15 2.25
CA LEU A 275 -18.17 17.24 1.37
C LEU A 275 -18.65 15.80 1.57
N GLU A 276 -18.74 15.07 0.48
CA GLU A 276 -19.16 13.67 0.44
C GLU A 276 -18.03 12.77 -0.06
N TYR A 277 -18.06 11.50 0.34
CA TYR A 277 -17.11 10.49 -0.14
C TYR A 277 -17.52 10.02 -1.55
N LEU A 278 -16.59 10.09 -2.51
CA LEU A 278 -16.83 9.89 -3.94
C LEU A 278 -16.13 8.64 -4.51
N GLY A 279 -15.92 7.62 -3.67
CA GLY A 279 -15.17 6.41 -4.03
C GLY A 279 -13.67 6.56 -3.78
N SER A 280 -12.88 5.58 -4.22
CA SER A 280 -11.42 5.57 -4.03
C SER A 280 -10.70 5.16 -5.31
N TYR A 281 -9.40 5.43 -5.41
CA TYR A 281 -8.61 4.97 -6.57
C TYR A 281 -8.25 3.48 -6.52
N GLN A 282 -8.61 2.76 -5.45
CA GLN A 282 -8.31 1.34 -5.33
C GLN A 282 -9.07 0.56 -6.40
N ALA A 283 -8.37 -0.30 -7.13
CA ALA A 283 -9.00 -1.19 -8.10
C ALA A 283 -9.80 -2.28 -7.38
N ASP A 284 -11.00 -2.59 -7.86
CA ASP A 284 -11.80 -3.70 -7.33
C ASP A 284 -11.09 -5.06 -7.50
N TYR A 285 -10.35 -5.20 -8.60
CA TYR A 285 -9.43 -6.30 -8.88
C TYR A 285 -8.47 -5.92 -10.00
N LEU A 286 -7.35 -6.64 -10.10
CA LEU A 286 -6.42 -6.59 -11.23
C LEU A 286 -6.28 -7.99 -11.82
N MET A 287 -6.23 -8.07 -13.15
CA MET A 287 -6.08 -9.33 -13.86
C MET A 287 -5.13 -9.13 -15.05
N ASN A 288 -4.26 -10.11 -15.28
CA ASN A 288 -3.51 -10.22 -16.52
C ASN A 288 -3.64 -11.63 -17.07
N PHE A 289 -3.56 -11.75 -18.39
CA PHE A 289 -3.49 -13.02 -19.08
C PHE A 289 -2.43 -12.92 -20.16
N GLY A 290 -1.88 -14.05 -20.53
CA GLY A 290 -0.92 -14.10 -21.61
C GLY A 290 -0.70 -15.51 -22.11
N THR A 291 0.08 -15.57 -23.18
CA THR A 291 0.41 -16.80 -23.87
C THR A 291 1.86 -16.76 -24.30
N GLU A 292 2.51 -17.91 -24.26
CA GLU A 292 3.86 -18.12 -24.76
C GLU A 292 3.86 -19.29 -25.73
N LEU A 293 4.37 -19.07 -26.94
CA LEU A 293 4.51 -20.07 -27.99
C LEU A 293 5.99 -20.35 -28.20
N LYS A 294 6.42 -21.58 -27.96
CA LYS A 294 7.81 -22.00 -28.16
C LYS A 294 7.86 -23.01 -29.30
N PHE A 295 8.56 -22.65 -30.36
CA PHE A 295 8.85 -23.52 -31.49
C PHE A 295 10.32 -23.91 -31.48
N LYS A 296 10.62 -25.19 -31.72
CA LYS A 296 11.99 -25.60 -31.98
C LYS A 296 12.35 -25.19 -33.40
N ILE A 297 13.20 -24.17 -33.54
CA ILE A 297 13.81 -23.82 -34.81
C ILE A 297 15.02 -24.75 -34.99
N TRP A 298 15.03 -25.55 -36.06
CA TRP A 298 16.17 -26.39 -36.42
C TRP A 298 17.24 -25.54 -37.13
N HIS A 299 18.51 -25.80 -36.81
CA HIS A 299 19.64 -25.66 -37.75
C HIS A 299 20.03 -27.05 -38.22
#